data_AF-A0A7K4CXX3-F1
#
_entry.id   AF-A0A7K4CXX3-F1
#
_cell.length_a   1.000
_cell.length_b   1.000
_cell.length_c   1.000
_cell.angle_alpha   90.00
_cell.angle_beta   90.00
_cell.angle_gamma   90.00
#
_symmetry.space_group_name_H-M   'P 1'
#
loop_
_entity.id
_entity.type
_entity.pdbx_description
1 polymer ?
#
loop_
_entity_poly.entity_id
_entity_poly.type
_entity_poly.pdbx_seq_one_letter_code
_entity_poly.pdbx_strand_id
1 'polypeptide(L)'
;MPVQFDAMSIPKEKVLRAQILTLAVVVYALVDLFSVLGFKDYLFYDGILVLVFLFFMPLGLVLAVHAIYIRKVFKPYPRRGKKTGEPRSGPRLEPDDLSTGLAAMFFPPGAMMLVASRDLRPELAKLHGDLLAGTEAETLPMINQYLKREQPAYLGACGDVISKNLVKTDFLPDIIVVDGRTQRRGYEVAFPQGYKYREVENVTGGITRAAWETIEQVIASGTRTIIEVIGGEEDLLLIPMVLLAPDNAIMAYGQPPVTDINPPIPSGAVMVKITPAVRRAFADLFSRFKPPSSTQ
;
A
#
# COMPACT_ATOMS: atom_id res chain seq x y z
N MET A 1 -16.92 -5.63 24.84
CA MET A 1 -17.91 -5.90 23.76
C MET A 1 -17.45 -7.13 22.99
N PRO A 2 -18.33 -8.08 22.65
CA PRO A 2 -17.94 -9.23 21.83
C PRO A 2 -17.49 -8.72 20.47
N VAL A 3 -16.32 -9.16 20.01
CA VAL A 3 -15.80 -8.85 18.67
C VAL A 3 -16.77 -9.44 17.66
N GLN A 4 -17.59 -8.59 17.04
CA GLN A 4 -18.52 -9.03 16.00
C GLN A 4 -17.69 -9.43 14.78
N PHE A 5 -17.59 -10.74 14.56
CA PHE A 5 -16.93 -11.36 13.42
C PHE A 5 -17.77 -11.08 12.17
N ASP A 6 -17.27 -10.21 11.29
CA ASP A 6 -17.93 -9.91 10.01
C ASP A 6 -17.46 -10.89 8.95
N ALA A 7 -18.19 -12.01 8.83
CA ALA A 7 -17.87 -13.10 7.92
C ALA A 7 -17.80 -12.66 6.44
N MET A 8 -18.45 -11.56 6.05
CA MET A 8 -18.45 -11.07 4.67
C MET A 8 -17.18 -10.29 4.29
N SER A 9 -16.35 -9.91 5.26
CA SER A 9 -15.09 -9.19 5.03
C SER A 9 -13.94 -10.08 4.57
N ILE A 10 -14.10 -11.40 4.64
CA ILE A 10 -13.07 -12.36 4.22
C ILE A 10 -13.22 -12.61 2.70
N PRO A 11 -12.16 -12.39 1.90
CA PRO A 11 -12.18 -12.68 0.46
C PRO A 11 -12.71 -14.10 0.19
N LYS A 12 -13.68 -14.23 -0.72
CA LYS A 12 -14.35 -15.51 -1.04
C LYS A 12 -13.34 -16.61 -1.39
N GLU A 13 -12.23 -16.26 -2.04
CA GLU A 13 -11.12 -17.16 -2.36
C GLU A 13 -10.39 -17.73 -1.12
N LYS A 14 -10.23 -16.95 -0.04
CA LYS A 14 -9.62 -17.41 1.21
C LYS A 14 -10.58 -18.33 1.97
N VAL A 15 -11.87 -18.02 1.96
CA VAL A 15 -12.92 -18.88 2.53
C VAL A 15 -12.98 -20.21 1.78
N LEU A 16 -13.00 -20.18 0.44
CA LEU A 16 -13.04 -21.38 -0.40
C LEU A 16 -11.81 -22.27 -0.18
N ARG A 17 -10.60 -21.68 -0.14
CA ARG A 17 -9.37 -22.42 0.16
C ARG A 17 -9.40 -23.06 1.56
N ALA A 18 -9.91 -22.33 2.55
CA ALA A 18 -10.07 -22.88 3.90
C ALA A 18 -11.07 -24.04 3.94
N GLN A 19 -12.22 -23.91 3.27
CA GLN A 19 -13.22 -24.98 3.17
C GLN A 19 -12.67 -26.24 2.48
N ILE A 20 -11.95 -26.08 1.37
CA ILE A 20 -11.29 -27.19 0.66
C ILE A 20 -10.27 -27.87 1.57
N LEU A 21 -9.46 -27.10 2.28
CA LEU A 21 -8.47 -27.65 3.22
C LEU A 21 -9.14 -28.37 4.39
N THR A 22 -10.22 -27.82 4.95
CA THR A 22 -10.99 -28.48 6.02
C THR A 22 -11.58 -29.80 5.54
N LEU A 23 -12.14 -29.84 4.33
CA LEU A 23 -12.67 -31.07 3.74
C LEU A 23 -11.56 -32.12 3.57
N ALA A 24 -10.38 -31.72 3.09
CA ALA A 24 -9.24 -32.63 2.96
C ALA A 24 -8.78 -33.22 4.31
N VAL A 25 -8.77 -32.41 5.38
CA VAL A 25 -8.43 -32.89 6.74
C VAL A 25 -9.49 -33.85 7.26
N VAL A 26 -10.78 -33.61 7.01
CA VAL A 26 -11.87 -34.53 7.38
C VAL A 26 -11.73 -35.86 6.66
N VAL A 27 -11.45 -35.84 5.35
CA VAL A 27 -11.22 -37.05 4.55
C VAL A 27 -10.02 -37.83 5.09
N TYR A 28 -8.91 -37.16 5.38
CA TYR A 28 -7.74 -37.78 5.98
C TYR A 28 -8.08 -38.47 7.32
N ALA A 29 -8.78 -37.77 8.22
CA ALA A 29 -9.20 -38.32 9.52
C ALA A 29 -10.14 -39.53 9.37
N LEU A 30 -11.03 -39.52 8.39
CA LEU A 30 -11.91 -40.66 8.11
C LEU A 30 -11.11 -41.87 7.59
N VAL A 31 -10.19 -41.68 6.65
CA VAL A 31 -9.31 -42.75 6.13
C VAL A 31 -8.49 -43.36 7.26
N ASP A 32 -7.98 -42.51 8.15
CA ASP A 32 -7.22 -42.90 9.33
C ASP A 32 -8.08 -43.76 10.29
N LEU A 33 -9.30 -43.31 10.58
CA LEU A 33 -10.27 -44.03 11.42
C LEU A 33 -10.68 -45.39 10.82
N PHE A 34 -10.95 -45.44 9.51
CA PHE A 34 -11.30 -46.67 8.80
C PHE A 34 -10.13 -47.66 8.79
N SER A 35 -8.90 -47.15 8.66
CA SER A 35 -7.70 -47.97 8.73
C SER A 35 -7.55 -48.60 10.12
N VAL A 36 -7.73 -47.82 11.20
CA VAL A 36 -7.74 -48.35 12.58
C VAL A 36 -8.82 -49.44 12.78
N LEU A 37 -10.02 -49.24 12.23
CA LEU A 37 -11.10 -50.24 12.28
C LEU A 37 -10.76 -51.51 11.48
N GLY A 38 -10.07 -51.39 10.34
CA GLY A 38 -9.65 -52.52 9.50
C GLY A 38 -8.51 -53.34 10.09
N PHE A 39 -7.63 -52.72 10.91
CA PHE A 39 -6.52 -53.39 11.57
C PHE A 39 -6.85 -53.92 12.98
N LYS A 40 -8.12 -53.85 13.40
CA LYS A 40 -8.58 -54.22 14.75
C LYS A 40 -8.10 -55.61 15.20
N ASP A 41 -8.03 -56.57 14.29
CA ASP A 41 -7.63 -57.95 14.58
C ASP A 41 -6.09 -58.15 14.66
N TYR A 42 -5.31 -57.21 14.11
CA TYR A 42 -3.82 -57.26 14.07
C TYR A 42 -3.15 -56.54 15.26
N LEU A 43 -3.92 -55.90 16.14
CA LEU A 43 -3.41 -54.99 17.18
C LEU A 43 -3.17 -55.62 18.56
N PHE A 44 -3.38 -56.93 18.68
CA PHE A 44 -3.05 -57.67 19.90
C PHE A 44 -1.54 -57.89 19.96
N TYR A 45 -0.89 -57.27 20.96
CA TYR A 45 0.41 -57.59 21.57
C TYR A 45 1.33 -56.37 21.77
N ASP A 46 1.43 -55.44 20.80
CA ASP A 46 2.14 -54.14 20.96
C ASP A 46 1.39 -52.95 20.31
N GLY A 47 0.12 -53.19 19.94
CA GLY A 47 -0.63 -52.35 19.00
C GLY A 47 -0.91 -50.92 19.44
N ILE A 48 -0.90 -50.61 20.74
CA ILE A 48 -1.21 -49.26 21.24
C ILE A 48 -0.14 -48.25 20.82
N LEU A 49 1.15 -48.60 20.93
CA LEU A 49 2.24 -47.70 20.54
C LEU A 49 2.25 -47.47 19.02
N VAL A 50 2.00 -48.52 18.25
CA VAL A 50 1.90 -48.46 16.79
C VAL A 50 0.69 -47.61 16.36
N LEU A 51 -0.45 -47.74 17.04
CA LEU A 51 -1.63 -46.89 16.79
C LEU A 51 -1.34 -45.42 17.08
N VAL A 52 -0.64 -45.14 18.18
CA VAL A 52 -0.31 -43.77 18.58
C VAL A 52 0.67 -43.12 17.59
N PHE A 53 1.70 -43.84 17.16
CA PHE A 53 2.73 -43.28 16.26
C PHE A 53 2.29 -43.21 14.79
N LEU A 54 1.58 -44.22 14.27
CA LEU A 54 1.21 -44.25 12.86
C LEU A 54 -0.06 -43.45 12.54
N PHE A 55 -1.00 -43.33 13.49
CA PHE A 55 -2.32 -42.75 13.23
C PHE A 55 -2.52 -41.46 14.05
N PHE A 56 -2.39 -41.52 15.38
CA PHE A 56 -2.73 -40.35 16.22
C PHE A 56 -1.72 -39.21 16.19
N MET A 57 -0.41 -39.48 16.13
CA MET A 57 0.63 -38.45 16.08
C MET A 57 0.57 -37.61 14.78
N PRO A 58 0.48 -38.20 13.57
CA PRO A 58 0.32 -37.43 12.35
C PRO A 58 -1.05 -36.74 12.28
N LEU A 59 -2.13 -37.37 12.77
CA LEU A 59 -3.44 -36.73 12.86
C LEU A 59 -3.42 -35.49 13.77
N GLY A 60 -2.78 -35.59 14.94
CA GLY A 60 -2.61 -34.47 15.87
C GLY A 60 -1.81 -33.31 15.25
N LEU A 61 -0.75 -33.61 14.50
CA LEU A 61 0.05 -32.60 13.79
C LEU A 61 -0.76 -31.92 12.68
N VAL A 62 -1.49 -32.70 11.87
CA VAL A 62 -2.33 -32.17 10.79
C VAL A 62 -3.42 -31.27 11.37
N LEU A 63 -4.07 -31.69 12.46
CA LEU A 63 -5.08 -30.88 13.14
C LEU A 63 -4.48 -29.60 13.76
N ALA A 64 -3.27 -29.66 14.33
CA ALA A 64 -2.59 -28.49 14.88
C ALA A 64 -2.22 -27.49 13.79
N VAL A 65 -1.64 -27.95 12.67
CA VAL A 65 -1.33 -27.11 11.50
C VAL A 65 -2.60 -26.52 10.91
N HIS A 66 -3.67 -27.31 10.79
CA HIS A 66 -4.97 -26.85 10.34
C HIS A 66 -5.56 -25.80 11.28
N ALA A 67 -5.48 -26.00 12.60
CA ALA A 67 -5.94 -25.04 13.60
C ALA A 67 -5.13 -23.73 13.55
N ILE A 68 -3.80 -23.80 13.32
CA ILE A 68 -2.96 -22.62 13.11
C ILE A 68 -3.35 -21.89 11.82
N TYR A 69 -3.59 -22.64 10.73
CA TYR A 69 -4.04 -22.10 9.46
C TYR A 69 -5.41 -21.41 9.58
N ILE A 70 -6.40 -22.09 10.16
CA ILE A 70 -7.74 -21.55 10.45
C ILE A 70 -7.61 -20.33 11.37
N ARG A 71 -6.80 -20.38 12.42
CA ARG A 71 -6.56 -19.23 13.31
C ARG A 71 -5.83 -18.07 12.60
N LYS A 72 -5.11 -18.31 11.51
CA LYS A 72 -4.46 -17.26 10.69
C LYS A 72 -5.42 -16.67 9.65
N VAL A 73 -6.26 -17.51 9.04
CA VAL A 73 -7.29 -17.10 8.05
C VAL A 73 -8.45 -16.39 8.74
N PHE A 74 -8.89 -16.94 9.86
CA PHE A 74 -9.99 -16.45 10.70
C PHE A 74 -9.49 -15.76 11.96
N LYS A 75 -8.21 -15.37 12.00
CA LYS A 75 -7.77 -14.42 13.03
C LYS A 75 -8.72 -13.25 12.88
N PRO A 76 -9.51 -12.90 13.91
CA PRO A 76 -10.19 -11.63 13.87
C PRO A 76 -9.06 -10.64 13.66
N TYR A 77 -9.02 -10.03 12.47
CA TYR A 77 -8.37 -8.75 12.35
C TYR A 77 -8.93 -7.99 13.54
N PRO A 78 -8.10 -7.48 14.46
CA PRO A 78 -8.65 -6.53 15.38
C PRO A 78 -9.32 -5.51 14.46
N ARG A 79 -10.65 -5.41 14.53
CA ARG A 79 -11.25 -4.09 14.46
C ARG A 79 -10.48 -3.36 15.56
N ARG A 80 -9.36 -2.73 15.19
CA ARG A 80 -9.06 -1.41 15.70
C ARG A 80 -10.41 -0.75 15.55
N GLY A 81 -11.08 -0.56 16.68
CA GLY A 81 -12.49 -0.25 16.66
C GLY A 81 -12.72 0.84 15.62
N LYS A 82 -13.95 0.92 15.12
CA LYS A 82 -14.51 2.26 14.99
C LYS A 82 -14.47 2.91 16.39
N LYS A 83 -13.28 3.30 16.83
CA LYS A 83 -13.11 4.65 17.29
C LYS A 83 -13.29 5.42 15.99
N THR A 84 -14.24 6.33 15.96
CA THR A 84 -13.87 7.72 15.69
C THR A 84 -12.61 8.00 16.52
N GLY A 85 -11.48 7.49 16.02
CA GLY A 85 -10.19 7.63 16.64
C GLY A 85 -9.82 9.02 16.24
N GLU A 86 -9.79 9.92 17.22
CA GLU A 86 -8.96 11.08 17.10
C GLU A 86 -7.63 10.69 16.44
N PRO A 87 -7.13 11.56 15.54
CA PRO A 87 -5.94 11.29 14.75
C PRO A 87 -4.85 10.69 15.62
N ARG A 88 -4.16 9.67 15.08
CA ARG A 88 -3.05 9.00 15.77
C ARG A 88 -2.15 10.09 16.37
N SER A 89 -2.16 10.20 17.70
CA SER A 89 -1.31 11.14 18.42
C SER A 89 0.13 10.65 18.34
N GLY A 90 0.79 10.98 17.22
CA GLY A 90 2.13 11.56 17.33
C GLY A 90 2.06 12.87 18.12
N PRO A 91 3.18 13.55 18.39
CA PRO A 91 3.12 14.86 19.03
C PRO A 91 2.05 15.71 18.32
N ARG A 92 1.02 16.13 19.08
CA ARG A 92 0.02 17.07 18.60
C ARG A 92 0.77 18.38 18.40
N LEU A 93 1.26 18.58 17.20
CA LEU A 93 1.73 19.87 16.74
C LEU A 93 0.48 20.65 16.40
N GLU A 94 0.28 21.77 17.09
CA GLU A 94 -0.86 22.64 16.86
C GLU A 94 -0.89 23.10 15.38
N PRO A 95 -2.06 23.22 14.73
CA PRO A 95 -2.18 23.51 13.29
C PRO A 95 -1.50 24.82 12.85
N ASP A 96 -1.28 25.72 13.81
CA ASP A 96 -0.70 27.04 13.60
C ASP A 96 0.84 27.01 13.65
N ASP A 97 1.47 25.94 14.13
CA ASP A 97 2.93 25.87 14.32
C ASP A 97 3.69 25.18 13.17
N LEU A 98 3.02 24.41 12.29
CA LEU A 98 3.68 23.77 11.12
C LEU A 98 3.23 24.29 9.76
N SER A 99 1.99 24.75 9.63
CA SER A 99 1.41 25.10 8.32
C SER A 99 2.13 26.24 7.60
N THR A 100 2.93 27.03 8.32
CA THR A 100 3.69 28.15 7.75
C THR A 100 5.20 27.84 7.62
N GLY A 101 5.67 26.71 8.18
CA GLY A 101 7.11 26.44 8.36
C GLY A 101 7.78 25.67 7.23
N LEU A 102 7.28 24.48 6.87
CA LEU A 102 7.95 23.63 5.88
C LEU A 102 7.74 24.14 4.45
N ALA A 103 6.53 24.57 4.09
CA ALA A 103 6.29 25.22 2.80
C ALA A 103 7.20 26.45 2.61
N ALA A 104 7.45 27.25 3.66
CA ALA A 104 8.37 28.38 3.63
C ALA A 104 9.85 27.98 3.46
N MET A 105 10.24 26.74 3.81
CA MET A 105 11.59 26.22 3.52
C MET A 105 11.79 25.91 2.04
N PHE A 106 10.73 25.51 1.33
CA PHE A 106 10.81 25.05 -0.05
C PHE A 106 10.34 26.08 -1.08
N PHE A 107 9.46 27.01 -0.71
CA PHE A 107 8.97 28.07 -1.57
C PHE A 107 9.62 29.41 -1.22
N PRO A 108 10.19 30.15 -2.20
CA PRO A 108 10.59 31.54 -2.00
C PRO A 108 9.44 32.39 -1.45
N PRO A 109 9.73 33.44 -0.65
CA PRO A 109 8.71 34.35 -0.15
C PRO A 109 7.85 34.92 -1.29
N GLY A 110 6.52 34.82 -1.14
CA GLY A 110 5.55 35.28 -2.15
C GLY A 110 5.35 34.37 -3.36
N ALA A 111 6.12 33.29 -3.52
CA ALA A 111 5.91 32.33 -4.61
C ALA A 111 4.68 31.45 -4.33
N MET A 112 3.70 31.49 -5.24
CA MET A 112 2.47 30.68 -5.17
C MET A 112 2.57 29.35 -5.91
N MET A 113 3.54 29.22 -6.82
CA MET A 113 3.80 27.98 -7.55
C MET A 113 5.27 27.95 -7.99
N LEU A 114 5.80 26.74 -8.17
CA LEU A 114 7.12 26.49 -8.72
C LEU A 114 7.00 25.50 -9.88
N VAL A 115 7.70 25.76 -10.98
CA VAL A 115 7.60 25.00 -12.22
C VAL A 115 8.97 24.41 -12.56
N ALA A 116 8.98 23.18 -13.06
CA ALA A 116 10.18 22.55 -13.58
C ALA A 116 10.56 23.16 -14.94
N SER A 117 11.83 23.55 -15.10
CA SER A 117 12.33 23.91 -16.42
C SER A 117 12.36 22.69 -17.35
N ARG A 118 12.38 22.93 -18.67
CA ARG A 118 12.46 21.83 -19.66
C ARG A 118 13.73 20.99 -19.48
N ASP A 119 14.81 21.61 -19.04
CA ASP A 119 16.11 20.96 -18.82
C ASP A 119 16.10 19.97 -17.65
N LEU A 120 15.12 20.07 -16.74
CA LEU A 120 14.94 19.14 -15.62
C LEU A 120 14.17 17.88 -16.00
N ARG A 121 13.49 17.85 -17.16
CA ARG A 121 12.68 16.69 -17.59
C ARG A 121 13.48 15.39 -17.65
N PRO A 122 14.72 15.33 -18.16
CA PRO A 122 15.51 14.10 -18.14
C PRO A 122 15.81 13.60 -16.74
N GLU A 123 15.96 14.50 -15.76
CA GLU A 123 16.19 14.10 -14.37
C GLU A 123 14.92 13.64 -13.67
N LEU A 124 13.79 14.30 -13.94
CA LEU A 124 12.47 13.86 -13.46
C LEU A 124 12.05 12.50 -14.06
N ALA A 125 12.54 12.19 -15.26
CA ALA A 125 12.34 10.90 -15.91
C ALA A 125 13.23 9.79 -15.35
N LYS A 126 14.21 10.10 -14.49
CA LYS A 126 15.02 9.07 -13.84
C LYS A 126 14.14 8.26 -12.90
N LEU A 127 14.45 6.98 -12.79
CA LEU A 127 13.83 6.12 -11.81
C LEU A 127 14.30 6.54 -10.40
N HIS A 128 13.35 6.91 -9.54
CA HIS A 128 13.64 7.42 -8.20
C HIS A 128 13.44 6.39 -7.08
N GLY A 129 13.30 5.11 -7.42
CA GLY A 129 13.08 4.02 -6.47
C GLY A 129 13.27 2.64 -7.09
N ASP A 130 12.78 1.61 -6.41
CA ASP A 130 12.85 0.23 -6.88
C ASP A 130 11.76 -0.03 -7.93
N LEU A 131 12.16 -0.34 -9.16
CA LEU A 131 11.22 -0.70 -10.22
C LEU A 131 10.80 -2.17 -10.11
N LEU A 132 9.51 -2.37 -9.91
CA LEU A 132 8.81 -3.64 -10.10
C LEU A 132 8.30 -3.65 -11.54
N ALA A 133 9.11 -4.19 -12.44
CA ALA A 133 8.83 -4.21 -13.87
C ALA A 133 7.77 -5.26 -14.24
N GLY A 134 6.87 -4.90 -15.16
CA GLY A 134 5.87 -5.80 -15.71
C GLY A 134 4.53 -5.10 -15.97
N THR A 135 3.57 -5.90 -16.41
CA THR A 135 2.15 -5.51 -16.53
C THR A 135 1.50 -5.33 -15.16
N GLU A 136 0.30 -4.74 -15.10
CA GLU A 136 -0.45 -4.61 -13.84
C GLU A 136 -0.67 -5.95 -13.13
N ALA A 137 -0.92 -7.03 -13.90
CA ALA A 137 -1.16 -8.37 -13.36
C ALA A 137 0.12 -8.99 -12.75
N GLU A 138 1.27 -8.72 -13.35
CA GLU A 138 2.57 -9.21 -12.88
C GLU A 138 3.10 -8.39 -11.70
N THR A 139 2.88 -7.07 -11.72
CA THR A 139 3.38 -6.16 -10.68
C THR A 139 2.58 -6.26 -9.38
N LEU A 140 1.28 -6.52 -9.43
CA LEU A 140 0.43 -6.63 -8.23
C LEU A 140 0.97 -7.63 -7.17
N PRO A 141 1.30 -8.90 -7.50
CA PRO A 141 1.88 -9.81 -6.52
C PRO A 141 3.27 -9.36 -6.04
N MET A 142 4.08 -8.75 -6.92
CA MET A 142 5.40 -8.21 -6.55
C MET A 142 5.28 -7.05 -5.55
N ILE A 143 4.34 -6.12 -5.77
CA ILE A 143 4.05 -5.00 -4.86
C ILE A 143 3.64 -5.55 -3.50
N ASN A 144 2.72 -6.51 -3.45
CA ASN A 144 2.27 -7.09 -2.19
C ASN A 144 3.42 -7.81 -1.45
N GLN A 145 4.30 -8.51 -2.16
CA GLN A 145 5.49 -9.13 -1.57
C GLN A 145 6.49 -8.09 -1.06
N TYR A 146 6.73 -7.03 -1.83
CA TYR A 146 7.58 -5.91 -1.45
C TYR A 146 7.09 -5.28 -0.15
N LEU A 147 5.80 -4.92 -0.06
CA LEU A 147 5.22 -4.29 1.12
C LEU A 147 5.19 -5.22 2.35
N LYS A 148 5.01 -6.54 2.16
CA LYS A 148 5.14 -7.53 3.25
C LYS A 148 6.54 -7.59 3.83
N ARG A 149 7.56 -7.43 2.99
CA ARG A 149 8.96 -7.45 3.41
C ARG A 149 9.33 -6.14 4.12
N GLU A 150 8.99 -5.01 3.53
CA GLU A 150 9.40 -3.69 4.05
C GLU A 150 8.57 -3.22 5.25
N GLN A 151 7.29 -3.63 5.34
CA GLN A 151 6.34 -3.20 6.38
C GLN A 151 6.40 -1.68 6.67
N PRO A 152 6.09 -0.82 5.67
CA PRO A 152 6.20 0.62 5.85
C PRO A 152 5.25 1.13 6.94
N ALA A 153 5.71 2.16 7.67
CA ALA A 153 4.89 2.86 8.66
C ALA A 153 3.82 3.74 8.00
N TYR A 154 4.07 4.17 6.76
CA TYR A 154 3.20 5.02 5.96
C TYR A 154 3.35 4.68 4.47
N LEU A 155 2.24 4.60 3.74
CA LEU A 155 2.23 4.25 2.33
C LEU A 155 1.51 5.32 1.51
N GLY A 156 2.15 5.90 0.52
CA GLY A 156 1.50 6.82 -0.42
C GLY A 156 1.46 6.26 -1.84
N ALA A 157 0.44 6.66 -2.59
CA ALA A 157 0.28 6.34 -4.01
C ALA A 157 0.09 7.62 -4.82
N CYS A 158 0.83 7.78 -5.92
CA CYS A 158 0.69 8.86 -6.87
C CYS A 158 0.41 8.29 -8.25
N GLY A 159 -0.76 8.58 -8.81
CA GLY A 159 -1.25 8.10 -10.09
C GLY A 159 -2.31 7.00 -10.00
N ASP A 160 -3.17 6.92 -11.02
CA ASP A 160 -4.38 6.10 -10.98
C ASP A 160 -4.13 4.60 -10.96
N VAL A 161 -3.24 4.12 -11.82
CA VAL A 161 -2.98 2.69 -12.00
C VAL A 161 -2.38 2.09 -10.74
N ILE A 162 -1.35 2.75 -10.18
CA ILE A 162 -0.71 2.29 -8.95
C ILE A 162 -1.67 2.34 -7.76
N SER A 163 -2.51 3.37 -7.68
CA SER A 163 -3.50 3.52 -6.61
C SER A 163 -4.53 2.39 -6.66
N LYS A 164 -5.05 2.06 -7.85
CA LYS A 164 -5.94 0.91 -8.08
C LYS A 164 -5.29 -0.42 -7.71
N ASN A 165 -4.00 -0.58 -7.97
CA ASN A 165 -3.29 -1.81 -7.64
C ASN A 165 -3.05 -1.93 -6.14
N LEU A 166 -2.63 -0.85 -5.48
CA LEU A 166 -2.38 -0.85 -4.04
C LEU A 166 -3.62 -1.15 -3.21
N VAL A 167 -4.79 -0.64 -3.59
CA VAL A 167 -6.04 -0.97 -2.88
C VAL A 167 -6.46 -2.44 -3.00
N LYS A 168 -5.91 -3.18 -3.97
CA LYS A 168 -6.09 -4.63 -4.11
C LYS A 168 -5.08 -5.44 -3.28
N THR A 169 -4.06 -4.80 -2.71
CA THR A 169 -3.05 -5.47 -1.87
C THR A 169 -3.53 -5.60 -0.42
N ASP A 170 -2.74 -6.29 0.42
CA ASP A 170 -3.00 -6.36 1.86
C ASP A 170 -2.67 -5.02 2.58
N PHE A 171 -2.15 -4.01 1.86
CA PHE A 171 -1.71 -2.71 2.38
C PHE A 171 -2.46 -1.56 1.71
N LEU A 172 -3.34 -0.92 2.46
CA LEU A 172 -4.04 0.27 1.98
C LEU A 172 -3.16 1.52 2.10
N PRO A 173 -3.05 2.35 1.05
CA PRO A 173 -2.38 3.64 1.14
C PRO A 173 -2.97 4.55 2.22
N ASP A 174 -2.13 5.38 2.82
CA ASP A 174 -2.52 6.45 3.72
C ASP A 174 -2.80 7.76 2.97
N ILE A 175 -2.17 7.96 1.82
CA ILE A 175 -2.45 9.07 0.91
C ILE A 175 -2.50 8.55 -0.53
N ILE A 176 -3.48 9.00 -1.28
CA ILE A 176 -3.65 8.70 -2.70
C ILE A 176 -3.75 10.04 -3.42
N VAL A 177 -2.92 10.25 -4.43
CA VAL A 177 -2.96 11.43 -5.29
C VAL A 177 -3.26 10.96 -6.71
N VAL A 178 -4.33 11.47 -7.30
CA VAL A 178 -4.81 11.07 -8.63
C VAL A 178 -5.20 12.29 -9.45
N ASP A 179 -5.16 12.18 -10.78
CA ASP A 179 -5.69 13.23 -11.64
C ASP A 179 -7.23 13.22 -11.65
N GLY A 180 -7.85 14.39 -11.83
CA GLY A 180 -9.30 14.51 -11.96
C GLY A 180 -9.84 14.13 -13.35
N ARG A 181 -9.00 13.64 -14.26
CA ARG A 181 -9.43 13.19 -15.59
C ARG A 181 -10.00 11.78 -15.52
N THR A 182 -9.54 10.99 -14.55
CA THR A 182 -9.96 9.60 -14.38
C THR A 182 -11.43 9.47 -13.94
N GLN A 183 -11.97 10.39 -13.12
CA GLN A 183 -13.41 10.39 -12.81
C GLN A 183 -14.30 10.76 -14.00
N ARG A 184 -13.84 11.65 -14.90
CA ARG A 184 -14.60 12.07 -16.11
C ARG A 184 -14.76 10.96 -17.15
N ARG A 185 -13.91 9.92 -17.11
CA ARG A 185 -13.95 8.77 -18.02
C ARG A 185 -14.70 7.56 -17.44
N GLY A 186 -15.44 7.72 -16.34
CA GLY A 186 -16.19 6.63 -15.71
C GLY A 186 -15.31 5.60 -14.98
N TYR A 187 -14.05 5.94 -14.70
CA TYR A 187 -13.22 5.17 -13.79
C TYR A 187 -13.60 5.56 -12.35
N GLU A 188 -14.73 5.03 -11.87
CA GLU A 188 -14.98 4.98 -10.44
C GLU A 188 -13.98 4.00 -9.83
N VAL A 189 -12.83 4.52 -9.40
CA VAL A 189 -12.02 3.77 -8.45
C VAL A 189 -12.83 3.73 -7.17
N ALA A 190 -13.50 2.61 -6.94
CA ALA A 190 -14.18 2.33 -5.67
C ALA A 190 -13.10 2.17 -4.59
N PHE A 191 -12.54 3.29 -4.15
CA PHE A 191 -11.62 3.32 -3.03
C PHE A 191 -12.35 2.80 -1.78
N PRO A 192 -11.66 2.08 -0.89
CA PRO A 192 -12.28 1.52 0.30
C PRO A 192 -12.99 2.61 1.13
N GLN A 193 -14.11 2.26 1.78
CA GLN A 193 -14.79 3.18 2.68
C GLN A 193 -13.85 3.68 3.78
N GLY A 194 -13.94 4.97 4.11
CA GLY A 194 -13.18 5.59 5.20
C GLY A 194 -12.03 6.50 4.78
N TYR A 195 -11.79 6.68 3.48
CA TYR A 195 -10.93 7.77 3.01
C TYR A 195 -11.68 9.09 3.04
N LYS A 196 -11.00 10.15 3.49
CA LYS A 196 -11.44 11.53 3.24
C LYS A 196 -11.14 11.89 1.79
N TYR A 197 -11.94 12.80 1.26
CA TYR A 197 -11.75 13.33 -0.09
C TYR A 197 -11.33 14.80 -0.02
N ARG A 198 -10.34 15.16 -0.82
CA ARG A 198 -9.85 16.53 -0.99
C ARG A 198 -9.63 16.78 -2.47
N GLU A 199 -10.04 17.94 -2.94
CA GLU A 199 -9.69 18.44 -4.26
C GLU A 199 -8.60 19.49 -4.09
N VAL A 200 -7.64 19.50 -5.01
CA VAL A 200 -6.59 20.51 -5.01
C VAL A 200 -6.24 20.94 -6.43
N GLU A 201 -6.06 22.25 -6.61
CA GLU A 201 -5.61 22.80 -7.87
C GLU A 201 -4.09 22.71 -7.98
N ASN A 202 -3.61 22.12 -9.07
CA ASN A 202 -2.19 22.12 -9.40
C ASN A 202 -1.96 22.61 -10.83
N VAL A 203 -0.75 23.09 -11.11
CA VAL A 203 -0.34 23.52 -12.45
C VAL A 203 0.38 22.39 -13.19
N THR A 204 0.25 22.34 -14.51
CA THR A 204 1.01 21.41 -15.35
C THR A 204 2.52 21.69 -15.26
N GLY A 205 3.33 20.64 -15.12
CA GLY A 205 4.78 20.78 -15.04
C GLY A 205 5.30 21.51 -13.79
N GLY A 206 4.46 21.72 -12.78
CA GLY A 206 4.84 22.38 -11.54
C GLY A 206 4.06 21.91 -10.32
N ILE A 207 4.29 22.61 -9.22
CA ILE A 207 3.69 22.37 -7.92
C ILE A 207 3.21 23.71 -7.36
N THR A 208 1.91 23.82 -7.11
CA THR A 208 1.33 24.97 -6.41
C THR A 208 1.62 24.88 -4.91
N ARG A 209 1.75 26.03 -4.25
CA ARG A 209 1.86 26.14 -2.79
C ARG A 209 0.64 25.49 -2.11
N ALA A 210 -0.55 25.69 -2.68
CA ALA A 210 -1.78 25.08 -2.18
C ALA A 210 -1.75 23.54 -2.23
N ALA A 211 -1.24 22.94 -3.32
CA ALA A 211 -1.05 21.49 -3.41
C ALA A 211 -0.06 20.97 -2.37
N TRP A 212 1.06 21.68 -2.20
CA TRP A 212 2.07 21.36 -1.19
C TRP A 212 1.49 21.37 0.23
N GLU A 213 0.86 22.48 0.63
CA GLU A 213 0.27 22.66 1.96
C GLU A 213 -0.85 21.64 2.23
N THR A 214 -1.63 21.30 1.21
CA THR A 214 -2.66 20.25 1.33
C THR A 214 -2.04 18.88 1.62
N ILE A 215 -0.97 18.51 0.91
CA ILE A 215 -0.25 17.25 1.15
C ILE A 215 0.36 17.23 2.56
N GLU A 216 0.96 18.34 2.98
CA GLU A 216 1.51 18.50 4.33
C GLU A 216 0.45 18.26 5.40
N GLN A 217 -0.70 18.93 5.29
CA GLN A 217 -1.82 18.76 6.21
C GLN A 217 -2.35 17.33 6.23
N VAL A 218 -2.47 16.70 5.05
CA VAL A 218 -2.93 15.31 4.94
C VAL A 218 -1.98 14.35 5.63
N ILE A 219 -0.68 14.45 5.37
CA ILE A 219 0.34 13.61 6.01
C ILE A 219 0.33 13.82 7.53
N ALA A 220 0.31 15.08 8.00
CA ALA A 220 0.28 15.42 9.41
C ALA A 220 -0.98 14.91 10.12
N SER A 221 -2.13 14.91 9.44
CA SER A 221 -3.39 14.44 10.01
C SER A 221 -3.43 12.95 10.33
N GLY A 222 -2.57 12.15 9.68
CA GLY A 222 -2.58 10.69 9.76
C GLY A 222 -3.90 10.03 9.32
N THR A 223 -4.80 10.78 8.68
CA THR A 223 -6.08 10.29 8.18
C THR A 223 -5.94 9.87 6.73
N ARG A 224 -6.45 8.68 6.39
CA ARG A 224 -6.44 8.20 5.01
C ARG A 224 -7.20 9.16 4.10
N THR A 225 -6.54 9.67 3.08
CA THR A 225 -7.10 10.72 2.23
C THR A 225 -6.78 10.48 0.77
N ILE A 226 -7.78 10.71 -0.08
CA ILE A 226 -7.63 10.82 -1.53
C ILE A 226 -7.60 12.31 -1.86
N ILE A 227 -6.55 12.71 -2.58
CA ILE A 227 -6.36 14.03 -3.15
C ILE A 227 -6.57 13.90 -4.65
N GLU A 228 -7.62 14.53 -5.16
CA GLU A 228 -7.84 14.69 -6.59
C GLU A 228 -7.22 16.00 -7.06
N VAL A 229 -6.39 15.91 -8.09
CA VAL A 229 -5.73 17.06 -8.71
C VAL A 229 -6.60 17.60 -9.85
N ILE A 230 -6.98 18.87 -9.73
CA ILE A 230 -7.77 19.60 -10.73
C ILE A 230 -6.86 20.56 -11.50
N GLY A 231 -7.02 20.62 -12.82
CA GLY A 231 -6.37 21.62 -13.67
C GLY A 231 -4.91 21.34 -14.07
N GLY A 232 -4.28 20.30 -13.52
CA GLY A 232 -2.87 19.98 -13.76
C GLY A 232 -2.55 18.49 -13.75
N GLU A 233 -1.28 18.17 -13.52
CA GLU A 233 -0.73 16.81 -13.42
C GLU A 233 -0.46 16.47 -11.94
N GLU A 234 -0.61 15.19 -11.59
CA GLU A 234 -0.36 14.64 -10.26
C GLU A 234 1.08 14.18 -10.05
N ASP A 235 1.77 13.74 -11.10
CA ASP A 235 3.06 13.04 -11.01
C ASP A 235 4.12 13.82 -10.20
N LEU A 236 4.20 15.14 -10.39
CA LEU A 236 5.15 15.99 -9.66
C LEU A 236 4.81 16.13 -8.17
N LEU A 237 3.58 15.85 -7.76
CA LEU A 237 3.19 15.84 -6.34
C LEU A 237 3.81 14.67 -5.57
N LEU A 238 4.44 13.70 -6.25
CA LEU A 238 5.34 12.76 -5.60
C LEU A 238 6.47 13.47 -4.83
N ILE A 239 6.92 14.63 -5.29
CA ILE A 239 8.00 15.39 -4.65
C ILE A 239 7.61 15.83 -3.23
N PRO A 240 6.53 16.61 -3.00
CA PRO A 240 6.07 16.93 -1.66
C PRO A 240 5.76 15.68 -0.84
N MET A 241 5.17 14.63 -1.45
CA MET A 241 4.91 13.38 -0.74
C MET A 241 6.20 12.78 -0.16
N VAL A 242 7.28 12.69 -0.95
CA VAL A 242 8.58 12.15 -0.52
C VAL A 242 9.24 13.04 0.54
N LEU A 243 9.18 14.35 0.36
CA LEU A 243 9.85 15.30 1.26
C LEU A 243 9.18 15.40 2.63
N LEU A 244 7.85 15.34 2.66
CA LEU A 244 7.03 15.51 3.87
C LEU A 244 6.68 14.19 4.56
N ALA A 245 6.92 13.03 3.92
CA ALA A 245 6.62 11.72 4.49
C ALA A 245 7.25 11.52 5.88
N PRO A 246 6.68 10.69 6.77
CA PRO A 246 7.42 10.21 7.94
C PRO A 246 8.55 9.25 7.52
N ASP A 247 9.47 8.97 8.44
CA ASP A 247 10.52 7.96 8.20
C ASP A 247 9.92 6.56 8.07
N ASN A 248 10.64 5.67 7.36
CA ASN A 248 10.17 4.33 7.00
C ASN A 248 8.82 4.33 6.22
N ALA A 249 8.56 5.41 5.48
CA ALA A 249 7.48 5.47 4.52
C ALA A 249 7.90 4.89 3.17
N ILE A 250 6.91 4.51 2.36
CA ILE A 250 7.08 4.18 0.95
C ILE A 250 6.10 5.02 0.14
N MET A 251 6.61 5.68 -0.92
CA MET A 251 5.79 6.35 -1.93
C MET A 251 5.85 5.56 -3.23
N ALA A 252 4.69 5.21 -3.77
CA ALA A 252 4.58 4.41 -4.98
C ALA A 252 4.03 5.24 -6.14
N TYR A 253 4.62 5.09 -7.32
CA TYR A 253 4.13 5.72 -8.55
C TYR A 253 4.23 4.76 -9.74
N GLY A 254 3.47 5.02 -10.79
CA GLY A 254 3.54 4.25 -12.03
C GLY A 254 4.69 4.72 -12.92
N GLN A 255 5.43 3.78 -13.51
CA GLN A 255 6.44 4.07 -14.54
C GLN A 255 5.92 3.61 -15.90
N PRO A 256 5.64 4.52 -16.85
CA PRO A 256 5.41 4.14 -18.24
C PRO A 256 6.72 3.63 -18.87
N PRO A 257 6.63 2.82 -19.95
CA PRO A 257 7.84 2.30 -20.60
C PRO A 257 8.62 3.46 -21.24
N VAL A 258 9.94 3.46 -21.07
CA VAL A 258 10.85 4.40 -21.73
C VAL A 258 11.69 3.62 -22.74
N THR A 259 11.35 3.78 -24.01
CA THR A 259 11.97 3.05 -25.13
C THR A 259 13.16 3.77 -25.75
N ASP A 260 13.30 5.06 -25.45
CA ASP A 260 14.16 5.98 -26.21
C ASP A 260 15.60 6.00 -25.67
N ILE A 261 15.90 5.09 -24.73
CA ILE A 261 17.19 4.94 -24.05
C ILE A 261 17.62 3.47 -24.08
N ASN A 262 18.92 3.21 -23.99
CA ASN A 262 19.49 1.86 -24.07
C ASN A 262 20.27 1.51 -22.79
N PRO A 263 19.89 0.46 -22.03
CA PRO A 263 18.72 -0.40 -22.25
C PRO A 263 17.40 0.33 -21.95
N PRO A 264 16.27 -0.07 -22.58
CA PRO A 264 14.98 0.53 -22.32
C PRO A 264 14.52 0.25 -20.89
N ILE A 265 13.78 1.17 -20.29
CA ILE A 265 13.14 0.97 -19.00
C ILE A 265 11.73 0.41 -19.25
N PRO A 266 11.41 -0.79 -18.76
CA PRO A 266 10.07 -1.36 -18.92
C PRO A 266 9.05 -0.58 -18.08
N SER A 267 7.78 -0.73 -18.44
CA SER A 267 6.68 -0.25 -17.59
C SER A 267 6.65 -0.99 -16.26
N GLY A 268 6.14 -0.35 -15.21
CA GLY A 268 5.94 -1.03 -13.94
C GLY A 268 5.50 -0.11 -12.81
N ALA A 269 5.64 -0.61 -11.59
CA ALA A 269 5.42 0.16 -10.37
C ALA A 269 6.76 0.50 -9.73
N VAL A 270 6.94 1.75 -9.31
CA VAL A 270 8.15 2.20 -8.63
C VAL A 270 7.85 2.38 -7.16
N MET A 271 8.68 1.77 -6.31
CA MET A 271 8.57 1.88 -4.85
C MET A 271 9.71 2.76 -4.34
N VAL A 272 9.39 3.97 -3.88
CA VAL A 272 10.35 4.92 -3.32
C VAL A 272 10.38 4.76 -1.81
N LYS A 273 11.39 4.04 -1.29
CA LYS A 273 11.61 3.93 0.16
C LYS A 273 12.21 5.22 0.71
N ILE A 274 11.52 5.82 1.67
CA ILE A 274 11.93 7.10 2.23
C ILE A 274 13.14 6.90 3.15
N THR A 275 14.27 7.47 2.73
CA THR A 275 15.53 7.51 3.46
C THR A 275 16.10 8.93 3.43
N PRO A 276 17.03 9.30 4.34
CA PRO A 276 17.69 10.60 4.29
C PRO A 276 18.43 10.89 2.97
N ALA A 277 18.90 9.86 2.26
CA ALA A 277 19.53 10.02 0.95
C ALA A 277 18.49 10.37 -0.13
N VAL A 278 17.36 9.65 -0.15
CA VAL A 278 16.26 9.92 -1.09
C VAL A 278 15.67 11.30 -0.85
N ARG A 279 15.41 11.70 0.42
CA ARG A 279 14.91 13.05 0.72
C ARG A 279 15.86 14.13 0.23
N ARG A 280 17.17 13.97 0.43
CA ARG A 280 18.17 14.93 -0.07
C ARG A 280 18.16 15.03 -1.60
N ALA A 281 18.06 13.90 -2.30
CA ALA A 281 17.98 13.89 -3.76
C ALA A 281 16.73 14.62 -4.27
N PHE A 282 15.57 14.39 -3.66
CA PHE A 282 14.34 15.10 -4.01
C PHE A 282 14.37 16.58 -3.63
N ALA A 283 15.03 16.95 -2.52
CA ALA A 283 15.18 18.34 -2.12
C ALA A 283 16.09 19.10 -3.10
N ASP A 284 17.20 18.49 -3.52
CA ASP A 284 18.08 19.03 -4.55
C ASP A 284 17.36 19.18 -5.90
N LEU A 285 16.58 18.18 -6.30
CA LEU A 285 15.73 18.23 -7.48
C LEU A 285 14.74 19.41 -7.41
N PHE A 286 14.03 19.54 -6.29
CA PHE A 286 13.04 20.60 -6.12
C PHE A 286 13.67 22.01 -6.05
N SER A 287 14.88 22.15 -5.49
CA SER A 287 15.58 23.45 -5.39
C SER A 287 15.83 24.14 -6.74
N ARG A 288 15.81 23.35 -7.83
CA ARG A 288 16.01 23.82 -9.21
C ARG A 288 14.70 24.29 -9.86
N PHE A 289 13.55 24.04 -9.25
CA PHE A 289 12.28 24.59 -9.71
C PHE A 289 12.28 26.11 -9.46
N LYS A 290 11.60 26.85 -10.34
CA LYS A 290 11.54 28.32 -10.28
C LYS A 290 10.11 28.81 -10.36
N PRO A 291 9.79 29.98 -9.79
CA PRO A 291 8.53 30.64 -10.09
C PRO A 291 8.38 30.77 -11.61
N PRO A 292 7.16 30.67 -12.15
CA PRO A 292 6.94 30.88 -13.57
C PRO A 292 7.50 32.26 -13.94
N SER A 293 8.35 32.30 -14.95
CA SER A 293 8.84 33.56 -15.49
C SER A 293 7.63 34.37 -15.97
N SER A 294 7.44 35.55 -15.41
CA SER A 294 6.67 36.60 -16.09
C SER A 294 7.32 36.76 -17.46
N THR A 295 6.53 36.64 -18.55
CA THR A 295 6.99 36.58 -19.97
C THR A 295 7.33 35.14 -20.41
N GLN A 296 6.64 34.52 -21.38
CA GLN A 296 6.04 35.01 -22.63
C GLN A 296 4.59 34.59 -22.84
#